data_AF-A0A523DJG3-F1
#
_entry.id   AF-A0A523DJG3-F1
#
_cell.length_a   1.000
_cell.length_b   1.000
_cell.length_c   1.000
_cell.angle_alpha   90.00
_cell.angle_beta   90.00
_cell.angle_gamma   90.00
#
_symmetry.space_group_name_H-M   'P 1'
#
loop_
_entity.id
_entity.type
_entity.pdbx_description
1 polymer ?
#
loop_
_entity_poly.entity_id
_entity_poly.type
_entity_poly.pdbx_seq_one_letter_code
_entity_poly.pdbx_strand_id
1 'polypeptide(L)' 'MTPDDWLVAAKTDADRRGLPELKPLLDALNDATRALRAASWNRHAAGPPSAVDAADRATRSDDPP' A
#
# COMPACT_ATOMS: atom_id res chain seq x y z
N MET A 1 -3.39 -1.02 4.54
CA MET A 1 -4.38 -0.47 3.59
C MET A 1 -3.88 -0.72 2.18
N THR A 2 -4.66 -1.38 1.34
CA THR A 2 -4.33 -1.64 -0.07
C THR A 2 -4.63 -0.42 -0.95
N PRO A 3 -4.13 -0.34 -2.21
CA PRO A 3 -4.54 0.71 -3.16
C PRO A 3 -6.06 0.79 -3.34
N ASP A 4 -6.72 -0.36 -3.32
CA ASP A 4 -8.16 -0.44 -3.56
C ASP A 4 -8.94 0.08 -2.36
N ASP A 5 -8.52 -0.28 -1.14
CA ASP A 5 -9.10 0.28 0.09
C ASP A 5 -8.96 1.80 0.12
N TRP A 6 -7.81 2.31 -0.31
CA TRP A 6 -7.56 3.75 -0.41
C TRP A 6 -8.45 4.42 -1.45
N LEU A 7 -8.60 3.83 -2.64
CA LEU A 7 -9.40 4.41 -3.72
C LEU A 7 -10.88 4.54 -3.31
N VAL A 8 -11.42 3.53 -2.63
CA VAL A 8 -12.79 3.56 -2.09
C VAL A 8 -12.95 4.70 -1.07
N ALA A 9 -12.03 4.82 -0.12
CA ALA A 9 -12.07 5.88 0.87
C ALA A 9 -11.95 7.27 0.24
N ALA A 10 -11.05 7.44 -0.75
CA ALA A 10 -10.83 8.71 -1.43
C ALA A 10 -12.03 9.15 -2.27
N LYS A 11 -12.67 8.21 -2.99
CA LYS A 11 -13.91 8.49 -3.74
C LYS A 11 -15.07 8.85 -2.83
N THR A 12 -15.19 8.16 -1.69
CA THR A 12 -16.20 8.47 -0.67
C THR A 12 -15.98 9.88 -0.08
N ASP A 13 -14.73 10.26 0.15
CA ASP A 13 -14.39 11.61 0.60
C ASP A 13 -14.69 12.69 -0.46
N ALA A 14 -14.45 12.39 -1.74
CA ALA A 14 -14.80 13.27 -2.85
C ALA A 14 -16.32 13.51 -2.93
N ASP A 15 -17.12 12.45 -2.79
CA ASP A 15 -18.59 12.56 -2.73
C ASP A 15 -19.04 13.39 -1.51
N ARG A 16 -18.47 13.12 -0.33
CA ARG A 16 -18.76 13.84 0.92
C ARG A 16 -18.45 15.34 0.84
N ARG A 17 -17.44 15.72 0.04
CA ARG A 17 -17.02 17.11 -0.17
C ARG A 17 -17.71 17.80 -1.35
N GLY A 18 -18.57 17.10 -2.09
CA GLY A 18 -19.22 17.64 -3.28
C GLY A 18 -18.24 17.88 -4.45
N LEU A 19 -17.21 17.05 -4.57
CA LEU A 19 -16.17 17.13 -5.61
C LEU A 19 -16.19 15.89 -6.51
N PRO A 20 -17.33 15.56 -7.18
CA PRO A 20 -17.44 14.32 -7.95
C PRO A 20 -16.46 14.23 -9.12
N GLU A 21 -16.05 15.38 -9.67
CA GLU A 21 -15.08 15.48 -10.77
C GLU A 21 -13.68 14.96 -10.38
N LEU A 22 -13.38 14.81 -9.08
CA LEU A 22 -12.11 14.20 -8.63
C LEU A 22 -12.07 12.68 -8.83
N LYS A 23 -13.22 12.00 -8.91
CA LYS A 23 -13.29 10.54 -9.00
C LYS A 23 -12.51 9.97 -10.20
N PRO A 24 -12.64 10.48 -11.44
CA PRO A 24 -11.82 10.01 -12.55
C PRO A 24 -10.31 10.29 -12.37
N LEU A 25 -9.92 11.36 -11.68
CA LEU A 25 -8.51 11.64 -11.37
C LEU A 25 -7.95 10.65 -10.34
N LEU A 26 -8.76 10.27 -9.34
CA LEU A 26 -8.41 9.26 -8.35
C LEU A 26 -8.26 7.87 -8.98
N ASP A 27 -9.10 7.54 -9.97
CA ASP A 27 -8.97 6.31 -10.76
C ASP A 27 -7.64 6.28 -11.51
N ALA A 28 -7.33 7.36 -12.25
CA ALA A 28 -6.07 7.46 -12.99
C ALA A 28 -4.83 7.33 -12.08
N LEU A 29 -4.89 7.92 -10.88
CA LEU A 29 -3.82 7.81 -9.89
C LEU A 29 -3.68 6.37 -9.35
N ASN A 30 -4.80 5.69 -9.08
CA ASN A 30 -4.77 4.30 -8.64
C ASN A 30 -4.16 3.39 -9.73
N ASP A 31 -4.55 3.58 -10.98
CA ASP A 31 -4.02 2.82 -12.11
C ASP A 31 -2.52 3.04 -12.30
N ALA A 32 -2.07 4.29 -12.24
CA ALA A 32 -0.63 4.61 -12.26
C ALA A 32 0.11 3.96 -11.09
N THR A 33 -0.47 3.96 -9.89
CA THR A 33 0.11 3.33 -8.70
C THR A 33 0.20 1.82 -8.85
N ARG A 34 -0.84 1.18 -9.41
CA ARG A 34 -0.85 -0.25 -9.73
C ARG A 34 0.23 -0.60 -10.74
N ALA A 35 0.36 0.18 -11.81
CA ALA A 35 1.39 -0.01 -12.83
C ALA A 35 2.81 0.11 -12.24
N LEU A 36 3.05 1.12 -11.40
CA LEU A 36 4.34 1.30 -10.72
C LEU A 36 4.68 0.15 -9.77
N ARG A 37 3.69 -0.42 -9.06
CA ARG A 37 3.90 -1.58 -8.18
C ARG A 37 4.10 -2.88 -8.93
N ALA A 38 3.42 -3.05 -10.06
CA ALA A 38 3.55 -4.22 -10.91
C ALA A 38 4.82 -4.19 -11.78
N ALA A 39 5.50 -3.04 -11.86
CA ALA A 39 6.68 -2.90 -12.70
C ALA A 39 7.79 -3.88 -12.28
N SER A 40 8.45 -4.49 -13.28
CA SER A 40 9.46 -5.54 -13.08
C SER A 40 10.68 -5.09 -12.27
N TRP A 41 10.99 -3.79 -12.28
CA TRP A 41 12.04 -3.21 -11.47
C TRP A 41 11.65 -3.11 -9.98
N ASN A 42 10.35 -3.16 -9.66
CA ASN A 42 9.80 -2.96 -8.33
C ASN A 42 9.64 -4.26 -7.53
N ARG A 43 10.54 -5.23 -7.74
CA ARG A 43 10.54 -6.54 -7.06
C ARG A 43 10.82 -6.50 -5.55
N HIS A 44 11.15 -5.32 -4.99
CA HIS A 44 11.46 -5.13 -3.56
C HIS A 44 10.33 -4.49 -2.75
N ALA A 45 9.27 -3.95 -3.39
CA ALA A 45 8.11 -3.41 -2.66
C ALA A 45 7.28 -4.50 -1.97
N ALA A 46 7.51 -5.77 -2.33
CA ALA A 46 7.02 -6.97 -1.65
C ALA A 46 8.17 -7.84 -1.10
N GLY A 47 9.33 -7.22 -0.81
CA GLY A 47 10.54 -7.92 -0.41
C GLY A 47 10.37 -8.75 0.88
N PRO A 48 11.17 -9.82 1.07
CA PRO A 48 11.19 -10.55 2.34
C PRO A 48 11.49 -9.60 3.50
N PRO A 49 11.07 -9.94 4.74
CA PRO A 49 11.31 -9.10 5.91
C PRO A 49 12.76 -8.66 5.93
N SER A 50 12.99 -7.37 6.12
CA SER A 50 14.36 -6.85 6.14
C SER A 50 15.15 -7.55 7.23
N ALA A 51 16.49 -7.61 7.09
CA ALA A 51 17.35 -8.24 8.10
C ALA A 51 17.12 -7.70 9.52
N VAL A 52 16.63 -6.47 9.65
CA VAL A 52 16.14 -5.87 10.91
C VAL A 52 14.90 -6.54 11.48
N ASP A 53 13.90 -6.90 10.66
CA ASP A 53 12.71 -7.65 11.10
C ASP A 53 13.05 -9.11 11.44
N ALA A 54 14.03 -9.70 10.74
CA ALA A 54 14.50 -11.06 11.03
C ALA A 54 15.29 -11.12 12.35
N ALA A 55 16.13 -10.10 12.62
CA ALA A 55 16.87 -9.99 13.87
C ALA A 55 15.93 -9.77 15.07
N ASP A 56 14.89 -8.94 14.93
CA ASP A 56 13.91 -8.66 15.98
C ASP A 56 12.96 -9.85 16.28
N ARG A 57 12.89 -10.83 15.37
CA ARG A 57 12.20 -12.11 15.61
C ARG A 57 13.10 -13.11 16.33
N ALA A 58 14.37 -13.18 15.95
CA ALA A 58 15.35 -14.06 16.61
C ALA A 58 15.53 -13.69 18.09
N THR A 59 15.61 -12.39 18.40
CA THR A 59 15.73 -11.91 19.79
C THR A 59 14.49 -12.15 20.65
N ARG A 60 13.29 -12.25 20.07
CA ARG A 60 12.06 -12.61 20.80
C ARG A 60 11.87 -14.11 20.99
N SER A 61 12.53 -14.94 20.19
CA SER A 61 12.47 -16.41 20.31
C SER A 61 13.51 -16.99 21.28
N ASP A 62 14.47 -16.18 21.72
CA ASP A 62 15.50 -16.56 22.70
C ASP A 62 15.11 -16.32 24.18
N ASP A 63 13.82 -16.06 24.48
CA ASP A 63 13.34 -16.02 25.86
C ASP A 63 13.01 -17.46 26.33
N PRO A 64 13.80 -18.06 27.24
CA PRO A 64 13.52 -19.41 27.74
C PRO A 64 12.35 -19.37 28.74
N PRO A 65 11.67 -20.51 29.00
CA PRO A 65 10.52 -20.57 29.91
C PRO A 65 10.85 -20.24 31.37
#